data_AF-A0A3D6BJM5-F1
#
_entry.id   AF-A0A3D6BJM5-F1
#
_cell.length_a   1.000
_cell.length_b   1.000
_cell.length_c   1.000
_cell.angle_alpha   90.00
_cell.angle_beta   90.00
_cell.angle_gamma   90.00
#
_symmetry.space_group_name_H-M   'P 1'
#
loop_
_entity.id
_entity.type
_entity.pdbx_description
1 polymer ?
#
loop_
_entity_poly.entity_id
_entity_poly.type
_entity_poly.pdbx_seq_one_letter_code
_entity_poly.pdbx_strand_id
1 'polypeptide(L)'
;MERRICRPLTNLCIRWERIANEILMHFRSLKKTMGDVSLSDVLDTDGEGNNLSLMDVLAQDDEMSEKIGDMELCGRLRGLVDSVLNEREARIIRLRYGLTGAAPMTQLETAKVCSISRSYVSRLEKKALEKLKSELGDDAYI
;
A
#
# COMPACT_ATOMS: atom_id res chain seq x y z
N MET A 1 24.34 34.68 46.32
CA MET A 1 23.55 35.93 46.36
C MET A 1 22.17 35.62 45.81
N GLU A 2 21.24 35.41 46.74
CA GLU A 2 19.77 35.39 46.66
C GLU A 2 19.07 34.97 45.35
N ARG A 3 18.47 33.77 45.40
CA ARG A 3 17.34 33.36 44.55
C ARG A 3 16.20 34.35 44.79
N ARG A 4 15.96 35.28 43.85
CA ARG A 4 14.78 36.14 43.88
C ARG A 4 13.55 35.29 43.63
N ILE A 5 12.87 34.91 44.71
CA ILE A 5 11.52 34.36 44.69
C ILE A 5 10.61 35.47 44.15
N CYS A 6 10.08 35.28 42.93
CA CYS A 6 9.08 36.18 42.37
C CYS A 6 7.85 36.22 43.31
N ARG A 7 7.44 37.43 43.70
CA ARG A 7 6.23 37.70 44.51
C ARG A 7 4.98 37.15 43.80
N PRO A 8 3.90 36.78 44.53
CA PRO A 8 2.68 36.25 43.92
C PRO A 8 2.12 37.32 42.98
N LEU A 9 2.28 37.07 41.68
CA LEU A 9 1.78 37.91 40.61
C LEU A 9 0.27 38.06 40.80
N THR A 10 -0.19 39.30 40.85
CA THR A 10 -1.60 39.67 40.98
C THR A 10 -2.45 38.92 39.95
N ASN A 11 -3.72 38.62 40.27
CA ASN A 11 -4.67 37.94 39.38
C ASN A 11 -4.68 38.46 37.93
N LEU A 12 -4.26 39.71 37.73
CA LEU A 12 -4.10 40.34 36.43
C LEU A 12 -2.98 39.71 35.59
N CYS A 13 -1.77 39.50 36.13
CA CYS A 13 -0.64 38.89 35.41
C CYS A 13 -0.92 37.43 35.01
N ILE A 14 -1.53 36.64 35.91
CA ILE A 14 -1.97 35.26 35.60
C ILE A 14 -3.00 35.25 34.47
N ARG A 15 -3.91 36.24 34.44
CA ARG A 15 -4.90 36.39 33.37
C ARG A 15 -4.25 36.74 32.03
N TRP A 16 -3.25 37.63 32.02
CA TRP A 16 -2.49 37.96 30.80
C TRP A 16 -1.72 36.75 30.25
N GLU A 17 -1.05 35.97 31.11
CA GLU A 17 -0.34 34.76 30.70
C GLU A 17 -1.29 33.70 30.11
N ARG A 18 -2.48 33.53 30.69
CA ARG A 18 -3.50 32.62 30.15
C ARG A 18 -4.03 33.07 28.79
N ILE A 19 -4.31 34.35 28.62
CA ILE A 19 -4.77 34.90 27.33
C ILE A 19 -3.69 34.72 26.25
N ALA A 20 -2.42 35.00 26.58
CA ALA A 20 -1.31 34.80 25.65
C ALA A 20 -1.14 33.32 25.26
N ASN A 21 -1.31 32.39 26.21
CA ASN A 21 -1.27 30.97 25.93
C ASN A 21 -2.42 30.52 25.02
N GLU A 22 -3.64 31.02 25.24
CA GLU A 22 -4.80 30.67 24.40
C GLU A 22 -4.62 31.16 22.96
N ILE A 23 -4.10 32.38 22.77
CA ILE A 23 -3.78 32.94 21.44
C ILE A 23 -2.70 32.09 20.76
N LEU A 24 -1.65 31.68 21.50
CA LEU A 24 -0.61 30.79 20.97
C LEU A 24 -1.18 29.42 20.58
N MET A 25 -2.10 28.88 21.36
CA MET A 25 -2.76 27.60 21.04
C MET A 25 -3.65 27.72 19.79
N HIS A 26 -4.33 28.85 19.60
CA HIS A 26 -5.09 29.15 18.39
C HIS A 26 -4.20 29.23 17.14
N PHE A 27 -3.06 29.94 17.19
CA PHE A 27 -2.13 29.96 16.06
C PHE A 27 -1.48 28.59 15.79
N ARG A 28 -1.25 27.77 16.82
CA ARG A 28 -0.76 26.39 16.65
C ARG A 28 -1.80 25.48 15.99
N SER A 29 -3.08 25.65 16.27
CA SER A 29 -4.12 24.88 15.59
C SER A 29 -4.26 25.29 14.13
N LEU A 30 -4.17 26.60 13.83
CA LEU A 30 -4.24 27.13 12.46
C LEU A 30 -3.10 26.64 11.55
N LYS A 31 -1.90 26.39 12.09
CA LYS A 31 -0.78 25.81 11.32
C LYS A 31 -1.12 24.47 10.68
N LYS A 32 -2.06 23.71 11.24
CA LYS A 32 -2.49 22.42 10.68
C LYS A 32 -3.27 22.57 9.37
N THR A 33 -3.86 23.73 9.14
CA THR A 33 -4.81 24.03 8.04
C THR A 33 -4.22 25.08 7.08
N MET A 34 -3.01 25.59 7.37
CA MET A 34 -2.37 26.68 6.63
C MET A 34 -1.94 26.30 5.20
N GLY A 35 -1.95 25.00 4.87
CA GLY A 35 -1.66 24.47 3.54
C GLY A 35 -2.90 23.98 2.78
N ASP A 36 -4.10 24.17 3.32
CA ASP A 36 -5.33 23.70 2.69
C ASP A 36 -5.68 24.63 1.52
N VAL A 37 -5.83 24.07 0.33
CA VAL A 37 -6.18 24.77 -0.92
C VAL A 37 -7.48 24.18 -1.45
N SER A 38 -8.35 25.01 -2.03
CA SER A 38 -9.59 24.51 -2.62
C SER A 38 -9.31 23.88 -3.97
N LEU A 39 -9.91 22.72 -4.24
CA LEU A 39 -9.84 22.09 -5.56
C LEU A 39 -10.49 22.93 -6.66
N SER A 40 -11.39 23.84 -6.28
CA SER A 40 -12.07 24.77 -7.20
C SER A 40 -11.32 26.09 -7.39
N ASP A 41 -10.14 26.26 -6.78
CA ASP A 41 -9.35 27.48 -6.97
C ASP A 41 -8.89 27.60 -8.42
N VAL A 42 -9.11 28.78 -9.00
CA VAL A 42 -8.76 29.09 -10.39
C VAL A 42 -7.25 29.33 -10.49
N LEU A 43 -6.59 28.55 -11.33
CA LEU A 43 -5.18 28.68 -11.65
C LEU A 43 -4.95 29.66 -12.81
N ASP A 44 -5.78 29.56 -13.85
CA ASP A 44 -5.68 30.40 -15.05
C ASP A 44 -7.06 30.56 -15.72
N THR A 45 -7.20 31.58 -16.57
CA THR A 45 -8.42 31.81 -17.37
C THR A 45 -8.04 31.93 -18.83
N ASP A 46 -8.65 31.12 -19.69
CA ASP A 46 -8.39 31.18 -21.13
C ASP A 46 -8.96 32.46 -21.77
N GLY A 47 -8.60 32.72 -23.02
CA GLY A 47 -9.10 33.88 -23.77
C GLY A 47 -10.60 33.86 -24.07
N GLU A 48 -11.28 32.73 -23.84
CA GLU A 48 -12.72 32.55 -24.02
C GLU A 48 -13.50 32.67 -22.69
N GLY A 49 -12.79 32.84 -21.57
CA GLY A 49 -13.36 33.01 -20.23
C GLY A 49 -13.58 31.71 -19.45
N ASN A 50 -13.06 30.57 -19.90
CA ASN A 50 -13.08 29.33 -19.14
C ASN A 50 -11.95 29.32 -18.11
N ASN A 51 -12.29 28.92 -16.88
CA ASN A 51 -11.34 28.84 -15.78
C ASN A 51 -10.73 27.45 -15.70
N LEU A 52 -9.40 27.38 -15.67
CA LEU A 52 -8.65 26.19 -15.31
C LEU A 52 -8.59 26.12 -13.78
N SER A 53 -9.19 25.10 -13.18
CA SER A 53 -9.15 24.87 -11.74
C SER A 53 -8.04 23.90 -11.34
N LEU A 54 -7.69 23.90 -10.04
CA LEU A 54 -6.73 22.92 -9.51
C LEU A 54 -7.17 21.47 -9.78
N MET A 55 -8.47 21.19 -9.71
CA MET A 55 -9.05 19.87 -9.98
C MET A 55 -8.74 19.36 -11.40
N ASP A 56 -8.63 20.25 -12.38
CA ASP A 56 -8.42 19.88 -13.78
C ASP A 56 -6.98 19.44 -14.07
N VAL A 57 -6.04 19.84 -13.21
CA VAL A 57 -4.59 19.57 -13.36
C VAL A 57 -4.12 18.41 -12.50
N LEU A 58 -4.92 18.02 -11.49
CA LEU A 58 -4.59 16.88 -10.65
C LEU A 58 -4.63 15.57 -11.45
N ALA A 59 -3.45 15.07 -11.80
CA ALA A 59 -3.29 13.73 -12.32
C ALA A 59 -3.37 12.72 -11.18
N GLN A 60 -4.11 11.63 -11.41
CA GLN A 60 -3.97 10.41 -10.63
C GLN A 60 -3.09 9.46 -11.42
N ASP A 61 -2.15 8.78 -10.76
CA ASP A 61 -1.42 7.69 -11.37
C ASP A 61 -2.42 6.61 -11.83
N ASP A 62 -2.53 6.42 -13.15
CA ASP A 62 -3.45 5.45 -13.73
C ASP A 62 -2.83 4.04 -13.68
N GLU A 63 -3.05 3.38 -12.55
CA GLU A 63 -2.63 2.00 -12.32
C GLU A 63 -3.53 0.98 -13.03
N MET A 64 -4.54 1.39 -13.82
CA MET A 64 -5.46 0.44 -14.46
C MET A 64 -4.75 -0.47 -15.46
N SER A 65 -3.78 0.05 -16.21
CA SER A 65 -3.02 -0.77 -17.17
C SER A 65 -2.25 -1.89 -16.46
N GLU A 66 -1.59 -1.56 -15.33
CA GLU A 66 -0.86 -2.55 -14.52
C GLU A 66 -1.81 -3.59 -13.92
N LYS A 67 -2.95 -3.13 -13.35
CA LYS A 67 -3.98 -4.02 -12.80
C LYS A 67 -4.56 -4.99 -13.81
N ILE A 68 -4.76 -4.56 -15.05
CA ILE A 68 -5.25 -5.41 -16.13
C ILE A 68 -4.16 -6.44 -16.50
N GLY A 69 -2.91 -6.01 -16.65
CA GLY A 69 -1.78 -6.90 -16.91
C GLY A 69 -1.62 -7.98 -15.83
N ASP A 70 -1.71 -7.60 -14.56
CA ASP A 70 -1.67 -8.53 -13.42
C ASP A 70 -2.82 -9.56 -13.46
N MET A 71 -4.03 -9.11 -13.80
CA MET A 71 -5.19 -10.01 -13.92
C MET A 71 -5.01 -11.04 -15.05
N GLU A 72 -4.52 -10.62 -16.21
CA GLU A 72 -4.22 -11.50 -17.33
C GLU A 72 -3.12 -12.51 -16.98
N LEU A 73 -2.03 -12.03 -16.38
CA LEU A 73 -0.91 -12.86 -15.94
C LEU A 73 -1.37 -13.92 -14.92
N CYS A 74 -2.19 -13.52 -13.93
CA CYS A 74 -2.78 -14.44 -12.96
C CYS A 74 -3.68 -15.50 -13.62
N GLY A 75 -4.48 -15.09 -14.62
CA GLY A 75 -5.34 -16.00 -15.39
C GLY A 75 -4.53 -17.04 -16.15
N ARG A 76 -3.50 -16.60 -16.88
CA ARG A 76 -2.58 -17.47 -17.61
C ARG A 76 -1.83 -18.42 -16.69
N LEU A 77 -1.31 -17.94 -15.56
CA LEU A 77 -0.60 -18.77 -14.59
C LEU A 77 -1.50 -19.87 -14.01
N ARG A 78 -2.77 -19.56 -13.70
CA ARG A 78 -3.75 -20.58 -13.28
C ARG A 78 -3.96 -21.65 -14.36
N GLY A 79 -4.09 -21.25 -15.63
CA GLY A 79 -4.19 -22.19 -16.75
C GLY A 79 -2.97 -23.09 -16.87
N LEU A 80 -1.76 -22.53 -16.73
CA LEU A 80 -0.49 -23.30 -16.80
C LEU A 80 -0.33 -24.27 -15.63
N VAL A 81 -0.76 -23.89 -14.42
CA VAL A 81 -0.78 -24.81 -13.27
C VAL A 81 -1.64 -26.04 -13.54
N ASP A 82 -2.72 -25.89 -14.32
CA ASP A 82 -3.65 -26.98 -14.60
C ASP A 82 -3.22 -27.83 -15.82
N SER A 83 -2.54 -27.24 -16.80
CA SER A 83 -2.15 -27.93 -18.04
C SER A 83 -0.73 -28.51 -18.02
N VAL A 84 0.23 -27.85 -17.37
CA VAL A 84 1.67 -28.19 -17.41
C VAL A 84 2.08 -29.09 -16.25
N LEU A 85 1.50 -28.86 -15.08
CA LEU A 85 1.87 -29.59 -13.87
C LEU A 85 1.06 -30.88 -13.75
N ASN A 86 1.72 -31.93 -13.26
CA ASN A 86 1.00 -33.14 -12.88
C ASN A 86 0.11 -32.85 -11.67
N GLU A 87 -0.97 -33.61 -11.48
CA GLU A 87 -1.95 -33.41 -10.39
C GLU A 87 -1.30 -33.22 -9.01
N ARG A 88 -0.25 -34.00 -8.72
CA ARG A 88 0.49 -33.91 -7.45
C ARG A 88 1.31 -32.62 -7.33
N GLU A 89 1.93 -32.17 -8.41
CA GLU A 89 2.69 -30.91 -8.47
C GLU A 89 1.72 -29.72 -8.35
N ALA A 90 0.64 -29.73 -9.13
CA ALA A 90 -0.41 -28.71 -9.08
C ALA A 90 -1.02 -28.58 -7.68
N ARG A 91 -1.34 -29.70 -7.02
CA ARG A 91 -1.85 -29.70 -5.63
C ARG A 91 -0.87 -29.05 -4.66
N ILE A 92 0.42 -29.38 -4.75
CA ILE A 92 1.45 -28.76 -3.88
C ILE A 92 1.54 -27.26 -4.13
N ILE A 93 1.58 -26.82 -5.39
CA ILE A 93 1.67 -25.40 -5.75
C ILE A 93 0.44 -24.62 -5.28
N ARG A 94 -0.78 -25.16 -5.49
CA ARG A 94 -2.02 -24.54 -5.01
C ARG A 94 -2.04 -24.35 -3.50
N LEU A 95 -1.56 -25.33 -2.72
CA LEU A 95 -1.47 -25.22 -1.26
C LEU A 95 -0.37 -24.25 -0.81
N ARG A 96 0.80 -24.26 -1.46
CA ARG A 96 1.94 -23.40 -1.10
C ARG A 96 1.63 -21.93 -1.29
N TYR A 97 0.92 -21.58 -2.36
CA TYR A 97 0.65 -20.19 -2.75
C TYR A 97 -0.80 -19.76 -2.57
N GLY A 98 -1.68 -20.64 -2.10
CA GLY A 98 -3.08 -20.28 -1.83
C GLY A 98 -3.90 -20.00 -3.09
N LEU A 99 -3.55 -20.59 -4.25
CA LEU A 99 -4.16 -20.27 -5.55
C LEU A 99 -5.66 -20.60 -5.65
N THR A 100 -6.21 -21.30 -4.65
CA THR A 100 -7.64 -21.67 -4.54
C THR A 100 -8.38 -20.84 -3.49
N GLY A 101 -7.83 -19.71 -3.06
CA GLY A 101 -8.45 -18.81 -2.06
C GLY A 101 -8.21 -19.22 -0.60
N ALA A 102 -7.41 -20.26 -0.36
CA ALA A 102 -6.93 -20.61 0.98
C ALA A 102 -5.66 -19.84 1.33
N ALA A 103 -5.35 -19.70 2.62
CA ALA A 103 -4.08 -19.11 3.05
C ALA A 103 -2.90 -19.95 2.54
N PRO A 104 -1.80 -19.31 2.09
CA PRO A 104 -0.60 -20.01 1.65
C PRO A 104 0.00 -20.82 2.79
N MET A 105 0.36 -22.06 2.52
CA MET A 105 0.94 -22.99 3.51
C MET A 105 2.46 -23.07 3.37
N THR A 106 3.16 -23.24 4.48
CA THR A 106 4.60 -23.52 4.47
C THR A 106 4.90 -24.90 3.88
N GLN A 107 6.16 -25.14 3.49
CA GLN A 107 6.59 -26.47 3.02
C GLN A 107 6.35 -27.57 4.06
N LEU A 108 6.53 -27.25 5.35
CA LEU A 108 6.32 -28.19 6.44
C LEU A 108 4.84 -28.53 6.60
N GLU A 109 3.96 -27.54 6.53
CA GLU A 109 2.52 -27.75 6.63
C GLU A 109 1.99 -28.50 5.40
N THR A 110 2.45 -28.13 4.21
CA THR A 110 2.11 -28.84 2.96
C THR A 110 2.58 -30.30 3.01
N ALA A 111 3.77 -30.55 3.57
CA ALA A 111 4.31 -31.89 3.76
C ALA A 111 3.42 -32.76 4.68
N LYS A 112 2.91 -32.18 5.76
CA LYS A 112 1.95 -32.85 6.66
C LYS A 112 0.66 -33.20 5.92
N VAL A 113 0.08 -32.25 5.16
CA VAL A 113 -1.17 -32.44 4.40
C VAL A 113 -1.02 -33.48 3.27
N CYS A 114 0.14 -33.49 2.62
CA CYS A 114 0.44 -34.41 1.51
C CYS A 114 1.08 -35.72 1.97
N SER A 115 1.26 -35.93 3.28
CA SER A 115 1.89 -37.10 3.90
C SER A 115 3.24 -37.48 3.25
N ILE A 116 4.09 -36.49 3.02
CA ILE A 116 5.44 -36.64 2.45
C ILE A 116 6.45 -35.84 3.25
N SER A 117 7.74 -36.06 3.02
CA SER A 117 8.78 -35.27 3.70
C SER A 117 8.83 -33.83 3.20
N ARG A 118 9.19 -32.90 4.09
CA ARG A 118 9.46 -31.49 3.74
C ARG A 118 10.44 -31.38 2.57
N SER A 119 11.52 -32.17 2.60
CA SER A 119 12.52 -32.17 1.54
C SER A 119 11.97 -32.64 0.20
N TYR A 120 11.00 -33.57 0.20
CA TYR A 120 10.35 -34.01 -1.04
C TYR A 120 9.41 -32.94 -1.60
N VAL A 121 8.65 -32.23 -0.74
CA VAL A 121 7.88 -31.04 -1.15
C VAL A 121 8.79 -30.00 -1.80
N SER A 122 9.93 -29.69 -1.18
CA SER A 122 10.87 -28.69 -1.73
C SER A 122 11.38 -29.07 -3.13
N ARG A 123 11.68 -30.35 -3.38
CA ARG A 123 12.11 -30.83 -4.70
C ARG A 123 11.00 -30.73 -5.74
N LEU A 124 9.77 -31.10 -5.38
CA LEU A 124 8.61 -30.99 -6.27
C LEU A 124 8.26 -29.54 -6.57
N GLU A 125 8.29 -28.67 -5.57
CA GLU A 125 8.08 -27.22 -5.72
C GLU A 125 9.10 -26.63 -6.69
N LYS A 126 10.40 -26.90 -6.48
CA LYS A 126 11.46 -26.41 -7.38
C LYS A 126 11.24 -26.86 -8.83
N LYS A 127 10.94 -28.15 -9.04
CA LYS A 127 10.71 -28.71 -10.38
C LYS A 127 9.46 -28.10 -11.04
N ALA A 128 8.38 -27.93 -10.29
CA ALA A 128 7.15 -27.32 -10.78
C ALA A 128 7.36 -25.86 -11.17
N LEU A 129 8.08 -25.09 -10.36
CA LEU A 129 8.42 -23.69 -10.66
C LEU A 129 9.30 -23.57 -11.90
N GLU A 130 10.27 -24.47 -12.10
CA GLU A 130 11.09 -24.51 -13.31
C GLU A 130 10.25 -24.76 -14.57
N LYS A 131 9.30 -25.70 -14.52
CA LYS A 131 8.36 -25.95 -15.63
C LYS A 131 7.49 -24.72 -15.92
N LEU A 132 6.87 -24.16 -14.89
CA LEU A 132 6.01 -22.98 -15.03
C LEU A 132 6.80 -21.79 -15.59
N LYS A 133 8.04 -21.58 -15.14
CA LYS A 133 8.91 -20.51 -15.65
C LYS A 133 9.22 -20.70 -17.14
N SER A 134 9.48 -21.93 -17.58
CA SER A 134 9.78 -22.22 -18.98
C SER A 134 8.59 -21.92 -19.90
N GLU A 135 7.36 -22.17 -19.44
CA GLU A 135 6.14 -21.98 -20.24
C GLU A 135 5.58 -20.55 -20.14
N LEU A 136 5.85 -19.86 -19.04
CA LEU A 136 5.45 -18.46 -18.88
C LEU A 136 6.29 -17.51 -19.74
N GLY A 137 7.50 -17.91 -20.15
CA GLY A 137 8.40 -17.07 -20.94
C GLY A 137 8.89 -15.84 -20.19
N ASP A 138 9.73 -15.03 -20.84
CA ASP A 138 10.28 -13.77 -20.30
C ASP A 138 9.23 -12.62 -20.21
N ASP A 139 7.94 -12.94 -20.33
CA ASP A 139 6.82 -11.98 -20.22
C ASP A 139 6.69 -11.38 -18.81
N ALA A 140 7.49 -11.85 -17.84
CA ALA A 140 7.58 -11.29 -16.49
C ALA A 140 8.39 -9.98 -16.41
N TYR A 141 8.77 -9.39 -17.54
CA TYR A 141 9.56 -8.16 -17.66
C TYR A 141 8.84 -7.02 -18.42
N ILE A 142 7.52 -7.09 -18.58
CA ILE A 142 6.72 -5.96 -19.09
C ILE A 142 6.14 -5.21 -17.91
#